data_AF-A0A150GGH9-F1
#
_entry.id   AF-A0A150GGH9-F1
#
_cell.length_a   1.000
_cell.length_b   1.000
_cell.length_c   1.000
_cell.angle_alpha   90.00
_cell.angle_beta   90.00
_cell.angle_gamma   90.00
#
_symmetry.space_group_name_H-M   'P 1'
#
loop_
_entity.id
_entity.type
_entity.pdbx_description
1 polymer ?
#
loop_
_entity_poly.entity_id
_entity_poly.type
_entity_poly.pdbx_seq_one_letter_code
_entity_poly.pdbx_strand_id
1 'polypeptide(L)'
;MEWLIRSRRMGVTAPAARGDDGGPLLSAVAEGCDLATLQQLWATWVQEKRPPRGFEVSPRLDLVVAAAAGSLTPDWAAKVEWLVESCGCPLTALATARAAAAGDAGTPARLAWLRARGAPVDESAARAAAWAGDIATLSYLLVEGGAPRPDVTAASGAARGGHLAVMVLLHEHGCDIHAREAAETAARAGHLHVVAWLVQELLGGDARRLGPNVVTAAAGSGSVELLAWLRARGCPWGVRTFAAAAEGGCEEALEWLVAQCCPMGEGCFMSYVHAANYGDLATLRCLRRLGVPWGPPGEVFARAVRFAPLPVLLWLEEQADGSGGGCCSVDMFEAAASAKWRGGAEGAQSAAAARHKERPKQLIAPNGVFVVTHG
;
A
#
# COMPACT_ATOMS: atom_id res chain seq x y z
N MET A 1 5.92 20.19 9.92
CA MET A 1 4.64 20.05 9.17
C MET A 1 4.86 19.58 7.73
N GLU A 2 5.87 20.07 7.00
CA GLU A 2 6.17 19.62 5.63
C GLU A 2 6.69 18.17 5.51
N TRP A 3 7.32 17.62 6.55
CA TRP A 3 7.77 16.21 6.58
C TRP A 3 6.61 15.21 6.49
N LEU A 4 5.48 15.47 7.19
CA LEU A 4 4.26 14.66 7.13
C LEU A 4 3.59 14.67 5.75
N ILE A 5 3.83 15.73 4.97
CA ILE A 5 3.30 15.87 3.60
C ILE A 5 4.23 15.14 2.60
N ARG A 6 5.53 15.09 2.88
CA ARG A 6 6.53 14.37 2.07
C ARG A 6 6.46 12.85 2.27
N SER A 7 6.20 12.38 3.49
CA SER A 7 6.01 10.95 3.78
C SER A 7 4.76 10.36 3.13
N ARG A 8 3.68 11.15 2.96
CA ARG A 8 2.50 10.76 2.18
C ARG A 8 2.74 10.66 0.67
N ARG A 9 3.70 11.40 0.10
CA ARG A 9 4.04 11.35 -1.34
C ARG A 9 4.92 10.16 -1.73
N MET A 10 5.68 9.60 -0.79
CA MET A 10 6.63 8.50 -1.04
C MET A 10 6.01 7.10 -0.95
N GLY A 11 4.69 6.97 -0.78
CA GLY A 11 4.02 5.66 -0.75
C GLY A 11 4.47 4.72 0.37
N VAL A 12 5.24 5.21 1.35
CA VAL A 12 5.59 4.48 2.56
C VAL A 12 4.33 4.46 3.43
N THR A 13 3.55 3.38 3.33
CA THR A 13 2.50 3.10 4.30
C THR A 13 3.15 3.06 5.68
N ALA A 14 2.82 4.04 6.53
CA ALA A 14 3.07 3.94 7.96
C ALA A 14 2.55 2.58 8.43
N PRO A 15 3.35 1.74 9.11
CA PRO A 15 2.84 0.51 9.68
C PRO A 15 1.70 0.89 10.62
N ALA A 16 0.54 0.26 10.41
CA ALA A 16 -0.65 0.50 11.19
C ALA A 16 -0.34 0.37 12.69
N ALA A 17 -0.62 1.45 13.42
CA ALA A 17 -0.42 1.57 14.85
C ALA A 17 -1.08 0.41 15.61
N ARG A 18 -0.26 -0.48 16.18
CA ARG A 18 -0.61 -1.33 17.33
C ARG A 18 0.64 -1.55 18.18
N GLY A 19 0.69 -0.87 19.32
CA GLY A 19 1.74 -0.99 20.34
C GLY A 19 2.86 0.03 20.19
N ASP A 20 2.57 1.32 20.42
CA ASP A 20 3.61 2.37 20.45
C ASP A 20 4.26 2.42 21.83
N ASP A 21 5.33 1.65 21.98
CA ASP A 21 6.40 1.93 22.95
C ASP A 21 6.90 3.37 22.67
N GLY A 22 7.44 4.14 23.61
CA GLY A 22 7.92 5.51 23.33
C GLY A 22 9.24 5.63 22.55
N GLY A 23 9.72 4.53 21.96
CA GLY A 23 10.86 4.50 21.02
C GLY A 23 10.70 5.25 19.68
N PRO A 24 9.51 5.32 19.05
CA PRO A 24 9.25 6.07 17.83
C PRO A 24 9.44 7.57 18.02
N LEU A 25 9.13 8.10 19.20
CA LEU A 25 9.16 9.55 19.43
C LEU A 25 10.60 10.08 19.50
N LEU A 26 11.47 9.42 20.26
CA LEU A 26 12.88 9.82 20.35
C LEU A 26 13.62 9.57 19.03
N SER A 27 13.27 8.50 18.32
CA SER A 27 13.78 8.25 16.97
C SER A 27 13.33 9.34 15.98
N ALA A 28 12.07 9.77 16.04
CA ALA A 28 11.57 10.86 15.20
C ALA A 28 12.26 12.20 15.50
N VAL A 29 12.56 12.49 16.78
CA VAL A 29 13.36 13.65 17.16
C VAL A 29 14.78 13.54 16.59
N ALA A 30 15.43 12.39 16.72
CA ALA A 30 16.77 12.17 16.17
C ALA A 30 16.81 12.32 14.64
N GLU A 31 15.76 11.87 13.95
CA GLU A 31 15.60 12.01 12.50
C GLU A 31 15.36 13.47 12.07
N GLY A 32 14.50 14.21 12.79
CA GLY A 32 13.94 15.47 12.30
C GLY A 32 14.39 16.76 13.00
N CYS A 33 14.90 16.70 14.22
CA CYS A 33 15.30 17.87 15.02
C CYS A 33 16.82 18.04 15.08
N ASP A 34 17.32 19.21 15.47
CA ASP A 34 18.77 19.40 15.69
C ASP A 34 19.28 18.67 16.94
N LEU A 35 20.61 18.58 17.06
CA LEU A 35 21.30 17.95 18.17
C LEU A 35 20.94 18.59 19.52
N ALA A 36 20.78 19.90 19.57
CA ALA A 36 20.47 20.62 20.82
C ALA A 36 19.09 20.20 21.36
N THR A 37 18.09 20.12 20.48
CA THR A 37 16.75 19.64 20.81
C THR A 37 16.79 18.18 21.25
N LEU A 38 17.54 17.34 20.53
CA LEU A 38 17.70 15.93 20.88
C LEU A 38 18.33 15.76 22.27
N GLN A 39 19.38 16.53 22.58
CA GLN A 39 20.05 16.53 23.89
C GLN A 39 19.12 16.94 25.02
N GLN A 40 18.34 18.00 24.82
CA GLN A 40 17.37 18.49 25.81
C GLN A 40 16.29 17.43 26.10
N LEU A 41 15.72 16.83 25.04
CA LEU A 41 14.69 15.82 25.19
C LEU A 41 15.25 14.51 25.76
N TRP A 42 16.50 14.17 25.46
CA TRP A 42 17.17 13.03 26.07
C TRP A 42 17.37 13.20 27.58
N ALA A 43 17.83 14.37 28.02
CA ALA A 43 18.01 14.65 29.44
C ALA A 43 16.67 14.51 30.20
N THR A 44 15.60 15.11 29.68
CA THR A 44 14.29 15.08 30.31
C THR A 44 13.62 13.70 30.26
N TRP A 45 13.64 13.02 29.11
CA TRP A 45 12.89 11.77 28.95
C TRP A 45 13.66 10.55 29.43
N VAL A 46 14.96 10.49 29.16
CA VAL A 46 15.80 9.32 29.43
C VAL A 46 16.48 9.42 30.79
N GLN A 47 17.17 10.53 31.07
CA GLN A 47 17.95 10.66 32.32
C GLN A 47 17.06 10.98 33.52
N GLU A 48 16.15 11.94 33.40
CA GLU A 48 15.18 12.28 34.45
C GLU A 48 13.99 11.30 34.51
N LYS A 49 13.87 10.38 33.55
CA LYS A 49 12.76 9.42 33.42
C LYS A 49 11.38 10.09 33.42
N ARG A 50 11.25 11.23 32.74
CA ARG A 50 10.00 11.99 32.58
C ARG A 50 9.53 12.03 31.12
N PRO A 51 9.20 10.89 30.50
CA PRO A 51 8.62 10.89 29.17
C PRO A 51 7.19 11.48 29.18
N PRO A 52 6.66 11.89 28.01
CA PRO A 52 5.27 12.30 27.87
C PRO A 52 4.31 11.19 28.33
N ARG A 53 3.13 11.57 28.87
CA ARG A 53 2.14 10.59 29.35
C ARG A 53 1.75 9.61 28.24
N GLY A 54 1.81 8.31 28.55
CA GLY A 54 1.49 7.23 27.62
C GLY A 54 2.67 6.76 26.75
N PHE A 55 3.88 7.30 26.96
CA PHE A 55 5.09 6.89 26.26
C PHE A 55 6.15 6.38 27.25
N GLU A 56 6.79 5.26 26.92
CA GLU A 56 7.92 4.70 27.67
C GLU A 56 9.20 4.79 26.84
N VAL A 57 10.34 5.14 27.45
CA VAL A 57 11.60 5.13 26.70
C VAL A 57 11.92 3.70 26.28
N SER A 58 11.95 3.45 24.97
CA SER A 58 12.23 2.12 24.44
C SER A 58 13.65 1.68 24.79
N PRO A 59 13.87 0.39 25.11
CA PRO A 59 15.21 -0.16 25.29
C PRO A 59 16.00 -0.22 23.97
N ARG A 60 15.34 -0.04 22.83
CA ARG A 60 15.93 -0.10 21.48
C ARG A 60 16.60 1.21 21.09
N LEU A 61 17.66 1.57 21.81
CA LEU A 61 18.46 2.79 21.57
C LEU A 61 19.21 2.74 20.23
N ASP A 62 19.42 1.54 19.68
CA ASP A 62 19.91 1.32 18.31
C ASP A 62 19.01 1.99 17.25
N LEU A 63 17.69 2.07 17.49
CA LEU A 63 16.75 2.75 16.59
C LEU A 63 16.99 4.27 16.54
N VAL A 64 17.36 4.88 17.68
CA VAL A 64 17.60 6.33 17.79
C VAL A 64 18.89 6.70 17.07
N VAL A 65 19.95 5.90 17.26
CA VAL A 65 21.22 6.05 16.50
C VAL A 65 20.97 5.89 15.01
N ALA A 66 20.18 4.89 14.62
CA ALA A 66 19.87 4.68 13.21
C ALA A 66 19.04 5.81 12.60
N ALA A 67 18.09 6.37 13.36
CA ALA A 67 17.32 7.53 12.93
C ALA A 67 18.20 8.79 12.79
N ALA A 68 19.14 9.01 13.71
CA ALA A 68 20.16 10.05 13.58
C ALA A 68 21.03 9.84 12.35
N ALA A 69 21.48 8.60 12.09
CA ALA A 69 22.26 8.25 10.91
C ALA A 69 21.49 8.44 9.59
N GLY A 70 20.17 8.27 9.59
CA GLY A 70 19.31 8.56 8.43
C GLY A 70 18.84 10.02 8.33
N SER A 71 19.26 10.89 9.26
CA SER A 71 18.76 12.26 9.35
C SER A 71 19.24 13.11 8.18
N LEU A 72 18.33 13.93 7.65
CA LEU A 72 18.61 14.89 6.58
C LEU A 72 19.15 16.23 7.11
N THR A 73 19.28 16.40 8.42
CA THR A 73 19.86 17.60 9.01
C THR A 73 21.39 17.56 8.88
N PRO A 74 22.07 18.72 8.72
CA PRO A 74 23.52 18.74 8.49
C PRO A 74 24.34 18.24 9.68
N ASP A 75 23.76 18.21 10.88
CA ASP A 75 24.36 17.75 12.13
C ASP A 75 24.16 16.26 12.42
N TRP A 76 23.68 15.47 11.43
CA TRP A 76 23.47 14.02 11.59
C TRP A 76 24.70 13.29 12.17
N ALA A 77 25.91 13.66 11.74
CA ALA A 77 27.15 13.04 12.20
C ALA A 77 27.41 13.33 13.68
N ALA A 78 27.18 14.59 14.10
CA ALA A 78 27.34 15.01 15.49
C ALA A 78 26.30 14.34 16.41
N LYS A 79 25.07 14.10 15.91
CA LYS A 79 24.06 13.31 16.63
C LYS A 79 24.51 11.87 16.85
N VAL A 80 24.99 11.21 15.80
CA VAL A 80 25.46 9.83 15.89
C VAL A 80 26.63 9.72 16.86
N GLU A 81 27.61 10.63 16.76
CA GLU A 81 28.78 10.66 17.64
C GLU A 81 28.37 10.86 19.10
N TRP A 82 27.54 11.86 19.39
CA TRP A 82 27.03 12.10 20.74
C TRP A 82 26.25 10.90 21.30
N LEU A 83 25.36 10.29 20.52
CA LEU A 83 24.58 9.13 20.97
C LEU A 83 25.46 7.91 21.28
N VAL A 84 26.48 7.66 20.46
CA VAL A 84 27.37 6.51 20.64
C VAL A 84 28.34 6.74 21.80
N GLU A 85 29.00 7.90 21.85
CA GLU A 85 30.07 8.17 22.81
C GLU A 85 29.56 8.65 24.16
N SER A 86 28.56 9.52 24.17
CA SER A 86 28.05 10.15 25.41
C SER A 86 26.87 9.39 26.01
N CYS A 87 26.04 8.78 25.17
CA CYS A 87 24.86 8.03 25.63
C CYS A 87 25.07 6.51 25.65
N GLY A 88 26.20 6.00 25.15
CA GLY A 88 26.52 4.57 25.12
C GLY A 88 25.57 3.76 24.22
N CYS A 89 24.95 4.41 23.22
CA CYS A 89 24.03 3.73 22.32
C CYS A 89 24.81 2.85 21.33
N PRO A 90 24.33 1.62 21.05
CA PRO A 90 25.03 0.71 20.15
C PRO A 90 24.97 1.18 18.69
N LEU A 91 26.12 1.20 18.01
CA LEU A 91 26.23 1.44 16.58
C LEU A 91 26.08 0.12 15.82
N THR A 92 24.91 -0.11 15.22
CA THR A 92 24.54 -1.36 14.55
C THR A 92 24.36 -1.19 13.05
N ALA A 93 24.16 -2.29 12.32
CA ALA A 93 23.92 -2.28 10.88
C ALA A 93 22.63 -1.55 10.49
N LEU A 94 21.72 -1.36 11.44
CA LEU A 94 20.53 -0.55 11.22
C LEU A 94 20.89 0.92 10.92
N ALA A 95 21.98 1.43 11.48
CA ALA A 95 22.44 2.80 11.20
C ALA A 95 22.94 2.95 9.76
N THR A 96 23.68 1.95 9.25
CA THR A 96 24.11 1.94 7.85
C THR A 96 22.93 1.73 6.90
N ALA A 97 21.94 0.91 7.27
CA ALA A 97 20.72 0.76 6.50
C ALA A 97 19.86 2.03 6.41
N ARG A 98 19.69 2.74 7.54
CA ARG A 98 18.96 4.02 7.57
C ARG A 98 19.71 5.13 6.84
N ALA A 99 21.03 5.18 6.96
CA ALA A 99 21.85 6.09 6.17
C ALA A 99 21.69 5.83 4.66
N ALA A 100 21.72 4.56 4.23
CA ALA A 100 21.51 4.18 2.83
C ALA A 100 20.10 4.54 2.31
N ALA A 101 19.08 4.47 3.18
CA ALA A 101 17.70 4.85 2.83
C ALA A 101 17.50 6.36 2.65
N ALA A 102 18.42 7.21 3.15
CA ALA A 102 18.30 8.67 3.01
C ALA A 102 18.38 9.12 1.54
N GLY A 103 19.15 8.40 0.71
CA GLY A 103 19.17 8.55 -0.75
C GLY A 103 19.64 9.92 -1.25
N ASP A 104 20.42 10.65 -0.45
CA ASP A 104 21.00 11.94 -0.85
C ASP A 104 22.40 11.77 -1.46
N ALA A 105 22.89 12.77 -2.20
CA ALA A 105 24.19 12.73 -2.87
C ALA A 105 25.39 12.53 -1.91
N GLY A 106 25.22 12.81 -0.62
CA GLY A 106 26.23 12.59 0.43
C GLY A 106 26.17 11.20 1.07
N THR A 107 25.24 10.35 0.65
CA THR A 107 25.00 9.03 1.25
C THR A 107 26.23 8.11 1.20
N PRO A 108 27.00 8.01 0.10
CA PRO A 108 28.24 7.24 0.09
C PRO A 108 29.27 7.74 1.11
N ALA A 109 29.44 9.07 1.23
CA ALA A 109 30.35 9.67 2.21
C ALA A 109 29.88 9.42 3.66
N ARG A 110 28.57 9.49 3.90
CA ARG A 110 27.95 9.14 5.18
C ARG A 110 28.21 7.68 5.56
N LEU A 111 28.05 6.75 4.63
CA LEU A 111 28.32 5.32 4.86
C LEU A 111 29.81 5.05 5.10
N ALA A 112 30.70 5.72 4.36
CA ALA A 112 32.13 5.64 4.60
C ALA A 112 32.50 6.13 6.02
N TRP A 113 31.89 7.24 6.46
CA TRP A 113 32.08 7.79 7.81
C TRP A 113 31.60 6.83 8.91
N LEU A 114 30.43 6.20 8.74
CA LEU A 114 29.89 5.21 9.69
C LEU A 114 30.79 3.97 9.76
N ARG A 115 31.24 3.47 8.60
CA ARG A 115 32.14 2.33 8.52
C ARG A 115 33.48 2.59 9.19
N ALA A 116 34.04 3.80 9.02
CA ALA A 116 35.29 4.19 9.68
C ALA A 116 35.21 4.16 11.21
N ARG A 117 33.99 4.24 11.78
CA ARG A 117 33.70 4.10 13.22
C ARG A 117 33.29 2.69 13.65
N GLY A 118 33.47 1.70 12.77
CA GLY A 118 33.15 0.30 13.06
C GLY A 118 31.67 -0.05 12.95
N ALA A 119 30.84 0.80 12.32
CA ALA A 119 29.46 0.41 12.02
C ALA A 119 29.45 -0.81 11.08
N PRO A 120 28.78 -1.92 11.43
CA PRO A 120 28.69 -3.06 10.54
C PRO A 120 27.85 -2.71 9.31
N VAL A 121 28.23 -3.28 8.17
CA VAL A 121 27.51 -3.16 6.90
C VAL A 121 27.00 -4.55 6.54
N ASP A 122 25.69 -4.74 6.54
CA ASP A 122 25.04 -5.97 6.13
C ASP A 122 24.19 -5.77 4.87
N GLU A 123 23.50 -6.84 4.45
CA GLU A 123 22.62 -6.83 3.27
C GLU A 123 21.48 -5.81 3.35
N SER A 124 21.12 -5.34 4.55
CA SER A 124 20.01 -4.40 4.73
C SER A 124 20.33 -3.00 4.19
N ALA A 125 21.61 -2.60 4.17
CA ALA A 125 22.03 -1.35 3.53
C ALA A 125 21.86 -1.39 2.01
N ALA A 126 22.29 -2.50 1.37
CA ALA A 126 22.09 -2.69 -0.07
C ALA A 126 20.60 -2.80 -0.42
N ARG A 127 19.82 -3.49 0.41
CA ARG A 127 18.36 -3.55 0.31
C ARG A 127 17.75 -2.15 0.36
N ALA A 128 18.10 -1.34 1.36
CA ALA A 128 17.58 0.02 1.49
C ALA A 128 17.89 0.90 0.27
N ALA A 129 19.12 0.85 -0.25
CA ALA A 129 19.51 1.56 -1.47
C ALA A 129 18.71 1.08 -2.69
N ALA A 130 18.47 -0.23 -2.80
CA ALA A 130 17.70 -0.80 -3.90
C ALA A 130 16.22 -0.39 -3.87
N TRP A 131 15.62 -0.32 -2.67
CA TRP A 131 14.26 0.18 -2.46
C TRP A 131 14.13 1.69 -2.74
N ALA A 132 15.18 2.47 -2.48
CA ALA A 132 15.21 3.89 -2.78
C ALA A 132 15.53 4.21 -4.26
N GLY A 133 16.00 3.21 -5.03
CA GLY A 133 16.44 3.41 -6.40
C GLY A 133 17.79 4.12 -6.52
N ASP A 134 18.57 4.16 -5.43
CA ASP A 134 19.83 4.88 -5.38
C ASP A 134 20.97 4.01 -5.92
N ILE A 135 21.25 4.19 -7.21
CA ILE A 135 22.31 3.48 -7.95
C ILE A 135 23.69 3.83 -7.39
N ALA A 136 23.94 5.08 -7.00
CA ALA A 136 25.26 5.53 -6.54
C ALA A 136 25.61 4.88 -5.20
N THR A 137 24.66 4.89 -4.27
CA THR A 137 24.83 4.24 -2.96
C THR A 137 24.93 2.73 -3.11
N LEU A 138 24.09 2.09 -3.95
CA LEU A 138 24.17 0.65 -4.16
C LEU A 138 25.49 0.24 -4.82
N SER A 139 25.96 0.99 -5.82
CA SER A 139 27.25 0.75 -6.47
C SER A 139 28.41 0.86 -5.48
N TYR A 140 28.42 1.91 -4.65
CA TYR A 140 29.39 2.04 -3.58
C TYR A 140 29.36 0.82 -2.63
N LEU A 141 28.18 0.41 -2.17
CA LEU A 141 28.03 -0.72 -1.23
C LEU A 141 28.55 -2.05 -1.81
N LEU A 142 28.30 -2.31 -3.10
CA LEU A 142 28.69 -3.55 -3.78
C LEU A 142 30.19 -3.59 -4.13
N VAL A 143 30.80 -2.46 -4.44
CA VAL A 143 32.20 -2.40 -4.92
C VAL A 143 33.19 -2.09 -3.79
N GLU A 144 32.89 -1.09 -2.96
CA GLU A 144 33.85 -0.53 -2.01
C GLU A 144 33.39 -0.69 -0.55
N GLY A 145 32.08 -0.59 -0.31
CA GLY A 145 31.46 -0.52 1.02
C GLY A 145 31.51 -1.81 1.82
N GLY A 146 31.91 -2.92 1.19
CA GLY A 146 32.06 -4.22 1.85
C GLY A 146 30.73 -4.84 2.28
N ALA A 147 29.62 -4.45 1.67
CA ALA A 147 28.34 -5.08 1.93
C ALA A 147 28.36 -6.51 1.40
N PRO A 148 27.79 -7.48 2.14
CA PRO A 148 27.54 -8.80 1.57
C PRO A 148 26.59 -8.67 0.38
N ARG A 149 26.68 -9.64 -0.53
CA ARG A 149 25.77 -9.73 -1.67
C ARG A 149 24.31 -9.70 -1.17
N PRO A 150 23.46 -8.80 -1.69
CA PRO A 150 22.10 -8.66 -1.20
C PRO A 150 21.25 -9.88 -1.54
N ASP A 151 20.29 -10.17 -0.67
CA ASP A 151 19.26 -11.19 -0.88
C ASP A 151 18.27 -10.79 -2.00
N VAL A 152 17.38 -11.73 -2.35
CA VAL A 152 16.30 -11.52 -3.35
C VAL A 152 15.38 -10.35 -3.03
N THR A 153 15.33 -9.89 -1.77
CA THR A 153 14.44 -8.81 -1.38
C THR A 153 14.92 -7.44 -1.86
N ALA A 154 16.22 -7.28 -2.15
CA ALA A 154 16.74 -6.09 -2.80
C ALA A 154 16.19 -5.96 -4.23
N ALA A 155 16.24 -7.05 -5.02
CA ALA A 155 15.63 -7.11 -6.35
C ALA A 155 14.11 -6.89 -6.27
N SER A 156 13.43 -7.47 -5.28
CA SER A 156 11.99 -7.27 -5.06
C SER A 156 11.64 -5.80 -4.77
N GLY A 157 12.48 -5.10 -4.00
CA GLY A 157 12.33 -3.67 -3.71
C GLY A 157 12.53 -2.79 -4.92
N ALA A 158 13.62 -3.02 -5.66
CA ALA A 158 13.90 -2.33 -6.92
C ALA A 158 12.79 -2.54 -7.95
N ALA A 159 12.29 -3.77 -8.05
CA ALA A 159 11.18 -4.11 -8.94
C ALA A 159 9.87 -3.40 -8.54
N ARG A 160 9.55 -3.37 -7.24
CA ARG A 160 8.38 -2.64 -6.71
C ARG A 160 8.47 -1.14 -6.95
N GLY A 161 9.66 -0.54 -6.88
CA GLY A 161 9.91 0.88 -7.13
C GLY A 161 10.11 1.24 -8.60
N GLY A 162 10.14 0.26 -9.50
CA GLY A 162 10.36 0.48 -10.92
C GLY A 162 11.80 0.89 -11.27
N HIS A 163 12.77 0.60 -10.39
CA HIS A 163 14.15 1.02 -10.50
C HIS A 163 14.95 0.06 -11.41
N LEU A 164 14.70 0.15 -12.72
CA LEU A 164 15.35 -0.72 -13.72
C LEU A 164 16.89 -0.67 -13.65
N ALA A 165 17.48 0.51 -13.49
CA ALA A 165 18.93 0.64 -13.41
C ALA A 165 19.54 -0.07 -12.19
N VAL A 166 18.82 -0.10 -11.07
CA VAL A 166 19.20 -0.91 -9.89
C VAL A 166 19.10 -2.40 -10.21
N MET A 167 18.03 -2.84 -10.89
CA MET A 167 17.86 -4.24 -11.30
C MET A 167 19.01 -4.72 -12.21
N VAL A 168 19.42 -3.87 -13.16
CA VAL A 168 20.57 -4.12 -14.03
C VAL A 168 21.85 -4.23 -13.21
N LEU A 169 22.10 -3.26 -12.32
CA LEU A 169 23.30 -3.27 -11.47
C LEU A 169 23.39 -4.54 -10.60
N LEU A 170 22.27 -4.95 -10.00
CA LEU A 170 22.18 -6.20 -9.24
C LEU A 170 22.52 -7.41 -10.11
N HIS A 171 22.01 -7.46 -11.34
CA HIS A 171 22.27 -8.55 -12.28
C HIS A 171 23.74 -8.63 -12.71
N GLU A 172 24.34 -7.48 -13.01
CA GLU A 172 25.76 -7.38 -13.40
C GLU A 172 26.70 -7.84 -12.29
N HIS A 173 26.35 -7.59 -11.03
CA HIS A 173 27.07 -8.11 -9.85
C HIS A 173 26.66 -9.54 -9.48
N GLY A 174 25.92 -10.19 -10.37
CA GLY A 174 25.51 -11.58 -10.30
C GLY A 174 24.40 -11.88 -9.31
N CYS A 175 23.78 -10.88 -8.66
CA CYS A 175 22.78 -11.07 -7.59
C CYS A 175 21.55 -11.87 -8.05
N ASP A 176 20.93 -12.60 -7.13
CA ASP A 176 19.79 -13.46 -7.43
C ASP A 176 18.51 -12.64 -7.54
N ILE A 177 17.98 -12.51 -8.76
CA ILE A 177 16.84 -11.62 -9.08
C ILE A 177 15.48 -12.34 -9.05
N HIS A 178 15.45 -13.68 -9.06
CA HIS A 178 14.22 -14.49 -9.06
C HIS A 178 13.13 -13.90 -10.00
N ALA A 179 13.37 -13.98 -11.32
CA ALA A 179 12.65 -13.20 -12.33
C ALA A 179 11.12 -13.21 -12.20
N ARG A 180 10.51 -14.33 -11.81
CA ARG A 180 9.05 -14.44 -11.64
C ARG A 180 8.53 -13.62 -10.45
N GLU A 181 9.21 -13.68 -9.31
CA GLU A 181 8.83 -12.96 -8.10
C GLU A 181 9.04 -11.46 -8.28
N ALA A 182 10.18 -11.06 -8.86
CA ALA A 182 10.44 -9.67 -9.22
C ALA A 182 9.45 -9.13 -10.26
N ALA A 183 9.06 -9.94 -11.25
CA ALA A 183 8.07 -9.52 -12.25
C ALA A 183 6.67 -9.37 -11.63
N GLU A 184 6.31 -10.23 -10.67
CA GLU A 184 5.04 -10.10 -9.95
C GLU A 184 5.01 -8.82 -9.09
N THR A 185 6.11 -8.48 -8.40
CA THR A 185 6.19 -7.24 -7.61
C THR A 185 6.18 -6.00 -8.50
N ALA A 186 6.93 -5.99 -9.61
CA ALA A 186 6.89 -4.91 -10.59
C ALA A 186 5.50 -4.76 -11.23
N ALA A 187 4.86 -5.87 -11.59
CA ALA A 187 3.53 -5.85 -12.18
C ALA A 187 2.46 -5.32 -11.22
N ARG A 188 2.56 -5.65 -9.93
CA ARG A 188 1.67 -5.10 -8.89
C ARG A 188 1.80 -3.57 -8.77
N ALA A 189 2.95 -3.01 -9.12
CA ALA A 189 3.19 -1.56 -9.16
C ALA A 189 3.03 -0.95 -10.57
N GLY A 190 2.64 -1.74 -11.58
CA GLY A 190 2.42 -1.26 -12.94
C GLY A 190 3.68 -0.96 -13.74
N HIS A 191 4.86 -1.44 -13.33
CA HIS A 191 6.15 -1.11 -13.95
C HIS A 191 6.49 -2.02 -15.13
N LEU A 192 5.91 -1.71 -16.31
CA LEU A 192 6.11 -2.48 -17.54
C LEU A 192 7.59 -2.59 -17.96
N HIS A 193 8.37 -1.51 -17.88
CA HIS A 193 9.77 -1.50 -18.28
C HIS A 193 10.63 -2.50 -17.49
N VAL A 194 10.35 -2.69 -16.20
CA VAL A 194 11.03 -3.71 -15.38
C VAL A 194 10.58 -5.12 -15.79
N VAL A 195 9.28 -5.35 -15.96
CA VAL A 195 8.76 -6.67 -16.39
C VAL A 195 9.32 -7.05 -17.76
N ALA A 196 9.39 -6.10 -18.70
CA ALA A 196 9.93 -6.31 -20.03
C ALA A 196 11.42 -6.70 -19.98
N TRP A 197 12.21 -5.99 -19.16
CA TRP A 197 13.62 -6.31 -18.96
C TRP A 197 13.83 -7.69 -18.34
N LEU A 198 13.06 -8.04 -17.31
CA LEU A 198 13.11 -9.36 -16.67
C LEU A 198 12.82 -10.49 -17.68
N VAL A 199 11.83 -10.29 -18.55
CA VAL A 199 11.49 -11.27 -19.59
C VAL A 199 12.63 -11.40 -20.60
N GLN A 200 13.18 -10.27 -21.05
CA GLN A 200 14.23 -10.26 -22.07
C GLN A 200 15.52 -10.91 -21.56
N GLU A 201 16.03 -10.45 -20.41
CA GLU A 201 17.37 -10.83 -19.93
C GLU A 201 17.36 -12.16 -19.16
N LEU A 202 16.33 -12.44 -18.35
CA LEU A 202 16.32 -13.59 -17.45
C LEU A 202 15.43 -14.75 -17.92
N LEU A 203 14.49 -14.49 -18.83
CA LEU A 203 13.57 -15.51 -19.35
C LEU A 203 13.76 -15.80 -20.85
N GLY A 204 14.74 -15.17 -21.50
CA GLY A 204 15.06 -15.39 -22.91
C GLY A 204 13.97 -14.90 -23.86
N GLY A 205 13.23 -13.86 -23.47
CA GLY A 205 12.13 -13.28 -24.23
C GLY A 205 10.78 -14.01 -24.07
N ASP A 206 10.73 -15.17 -23.40
CA ASP A 206 9.49 -15.93 -23.23
C ASP A 206 8.70 -15.46 -21.99
N ALA A 207 7.77 -14.53 -22.21
CA ALA A 207 6.89 -14.01 -21.17
C ALA A 207 5.94 -15.07 -20.57
N ARG A 208 5.68 -16.20 -21.26
CA ARG A 208 4.76 -17.24 -20.75
C ARG A 208 5.30 -17.90 -19.48
N ARG A 209 6.61 -17.84 -19.27
CA ARG A 209 7.29 -18.35 -18.07
C ARG A 209 6.99 -17.55 -16.80
N LEU A 210 6.42 -16.35 -16.91
CA LEU A 210 5.97 -15.54 -15.77
C LEU A 210 4.77 -16.16 -15.04
N GLY A 211 3.93 -16.90 -15.76
CA GLY A 211 2.71 -17.49 -15.23
C GLY A 211 1.57 -16.49 -14.95
N PRO A 212 0.40 -16.99 -14.53
CA PRO A 212 -0.84 -16.20 -14.42
C PRO A 212 -0.85 -15.19 -13.26
N ASN A 213 0.02 -15.34 -12.27
CA ASN A 213 0.08 -14.44 -11.12
C ASN A 213 0.52 -13.04 -11.52
N VAL A 214 1.45 -12.93 -12.49
CA VAL A 214 1.92 -11.62 -12.98
C VAL A 214 0.82 -10.87 -13.72
N VAL A 215 -0.01 -11.58 -14.50
CA VAL A 215 -1.20 -10.99 -15.15
C VAL A 215 -2.23 -10.54 -14.12
N THR A 216 -2.44 -11.33 -13.06
CA THR A 216 -3.32 -10.96 -11.95
C THR A 216 -2.81 -9.73 -11.18
N ALA A 217 -1.49 -9.65 -10.94
CA ALA A 217 -0.86 -8.50 -10.31
C ALA A 217 -0.95 -7.24 -11.19
N ALA A 218 -0.72 -7.37 -12.49
CA ALA A 218 -0.90 -6.28 -13.46
C ALA A 218 -2.34 -5.75 -13.45
N ALA A 219 -3.33 -6.64 -13.40
CA ALA A 219 -4.73 -6.26 -13.30
C ALA A 219 -5.01 -5.45 -12.03
N GLY A 220 -4.51 -5.89 -10.88
CA GLY A 220 -4.64 -5.15 -9.62
C GLY A 220 -3.91 -3.80 -9.58
N SER A 221 -2.89 -3.60 -10.43
CA SER A 221 -2.23 -2.30 -10.56
C SER A 221 -3.03 -1.28 -11.38
N GLY A 222 -4.03 -1.74 -12.17
CA GLY A 222 -4.74 -0.91 -13.13
C GLY A 222 -3.96 -0.59 -14.41
N SER A 223 -2.73 -1.08 -14.58
CA SER A 223 -1.91 -0.82 -15.78
C SER A 223 -2.43 -1.60 -17.01
N VAL A 224 -3.31 -0.96 -17.79
CA VAL A 224 -3.83 -1.49 -19.05
C VAL A 224 -2.71 -1.74 -20.07
N GLU A 225 -1.69 -0.87 -20.09
CA GLU A 225 -0.53 -1.04 -20.96
C GLU A 225 0.22 -2.35 -20.66
N LEU A 226 0.48 -2.63 -19.38
CA LEU A 226 1.13 -3.88 -18.96
C LEU A 226 0.25 -5.10 -19.25
N LEU A 227 -1.06 -5.02 -19.00
CA LEU A 227 -2.01 -6.08 -19.34
C LEU A 227 -2.02 -6.38 -20.84
N ALA A 228 -2.05 -5.34 -21.69
CA ALA A 228 -2.00 -5.48 -23.13
C ALA A 228 -0.67 -6.11 -23.58
N TRP A 229 0.45 -5.67 -22.99
CA TRP A 229 1.76 -6.22 -23.29
C TRP A 229 1.89 -7.70 -22.94
N LEU A 230 1.39 -8.12 -21.77
CA LEU A 230 1.37 -9.50 -21.32
C LEU A 230 0.43 -10.36 -22.19
N ARG A 231 -0.74 -9.83 -22.54
CA ARG A 231 -1.72 -10.52 -23.38
C ARG A 231 -1.19 -10.75 -24.79
N ALA A 232 -0.55 -9.75 -25.40
CA ALA A 232 0.06 -9.86 -26.72
C ALA A 232 1.16 -10.95 -26.78
N ARG A 233 1.77 -11.28 -25.65
CA ARG A 233 2.80 -12.33 -25.53
C ARG A 233 2.25 -13.70 -25.10
N GLY A 234 0.92 -13.82 -25.03
CA GLY A 234 0.25 -15.09 -24.76
C GLY A 234 0.33 -15.53 -23.30
N CYS A 235 0.51 -14.61 -22.36
CA CYS A 235 0.37 -14.94 -20.94
C CYS A 235 -1.08 -15.33 -20.63
N PRO A 236 -1.32 -16.44 -19.89
CA PRO A 236 -2.66 -16.88 -19.55
C PRO A 236 -3.29 -15.96 -18.50
N TRP A 237 -4.63 -15.85 -18.54
CA TRP A 237 -5.38 -15.25 -17.46
C TRP A 237 -5.19 -16.04 -16.17
N GLY A 238 -5.13 -15.34 -15.05
CA GLY A 238 -5.29 -15.95 -13.74
C GLY A 238 -6.76 -16.03 -13.34
N VAL A 239 -7.09 -17.01 -12.49
CA VAL A 239 -8.45 -17.19 -11.95
C VAL A 239 -8.96 -15.94 -11.22
N ARG A 240 -8.05 -15.13 -10.68
CA ARG A 240 -8.35 -13.92 -9.92
C ARG A 240 -8.13 -12.62 -10.72
N THR A 241 -7.79 -12.67 -12.00
CA THR A 241 -7.42 -11.47 -12.77
C THR A 241 -8.51 -10.41 -12.75
N PHE A 242 -9.77 -10.77 -13.00
CA PHE A 242 -10.88 -9.82 -12.95
C PHE A 242 -11.12 -9.24 -11.55
N ALA A 243 -11.17 -10.10 -10.54
CA ALA A 243 -11.36 -9.68 -9.14
C ALA A 243 -10.22 -8.76 -8.66
N ALA A 244 -8.98 -9.00 -9.11
CA ALA A 244 -7.84 -8.16 -8.78
C ALA A 244 -7.97 -6.75 -9.38
N ALA A 245 -8.43 -6.60 -10.63
CA ALA A 245 -8.72 -5.29 -11.22
C ALA A 245 -9.79 -4.52 -10.43
N ALA A 246 -10.82 -5.23 -9.94
CA ALA A 246 -11.84 -4.63 -9.09
C ALA A 246 -11.30 -4.23 -7.71
N GLU A 247 -10.41 -5.04 -7.12
CA GLU A 247 -9.71 -4.71 -5.88
C GLU A 247 -8.82 -3.47 -6.03
N GLY A 248 -8.20 -3.30 -7.21
CA GLY A 248 -7.42 -2.11 -7.57
C GLY A 248 -8.26 -0.86 -7.90
N GLY A 249 -9.59 -0.99 -8.01
CA GLY A 249 -10.51 0.12 -8.27
C GLY A 249 -10.35 0.77 -9.65
N CYS A 250 -9.78 0.07 -10.63
CA CYS A 250 -9.48 0.64 -11.96
C CYS A 250 -10.57 0.28 -12.97
N GLU A 251 -11.47 1.24 -13.25
CA GLU A 251 -12.55 1.07 -14.24
C GLU A 251 -12.00 0.73 -15.64
N GLU A 252 -10.93 1.41 -16.07
CA GLU A 252 -10.32 1.20 -17.39
C GLU A 252 -9.80 -0.23 -17.54
N ALA A 253 -9.14 -0.77 -16.51
CA ALA A 253 -8.67 -2.15 -16.51
C ALA A 253 -9.84 -3.15 -16.53
N LEU A 254 -10.92 -2.89 -15.81
CA LEU A 254 -12.13 -3.73 -15.85
C LEU A 254 -12.77 -3.74 -17.24
N GLU A 255 -12.98 -2.57 -17.84
CA GLU A 255 -13.53 -2.42 -19.19
C GLU A 255 -12.65 -3.12 -20.22
N TRP A 256 -11.33 -2.93 -20.12
CA TRP A 256 -10.37 -3.59 -21.00
C TRP A 256 -10.40 -5.12 -20.84
N LEU A 257 -10.48 -5.64 -19.61
CA LEU A 257 -10.56 -7.08 -19.37
C LEU A 257 -11.84 -7.69 -19.94
N VAL A 258 -12.99 -7.01 -19.83
CA VAL A 258 -14.23 -7.46 -20.46
C VAL A 258 -14.11 -7.46 -21.98
N ALA A 259 -13.54 -6.40 -22.56
CA ALA A 259 -13.32 -6.29 -24.00
C ALA A 259 -12.39 -7.40 -24.54
N GLN A 260 -11.44 -7.86 -23.73
CA GLN A 260 -10.55 -8.98 -24.06
C GLN A 260 -11.11 -10.37 -23.68
N CYS A 261 -12.40 -10.43 -23.33
CA CYS A 261 -13.11 -11.66 -22.93
C CYS A 261 -12.43 -12.40 -21.76
N CYS A 262 -11.89 -11.65 -20.78
CA CYS A 262 -11.39 -12.25 -19.56
C CYS A 262 -12.54 -12.95 -18.82
N PRO A 263 -12.38 -14.22 -18.42
CA PRO A 263 -13.41 -14.90 -17.63
C PRO A 263 -13.56 -14.19 -16.28
N MET A 264 -14.79 -13.81 -15.93
CA MET A 264 -15.09 -13.16 -14.65
C MET A 264 -14.94 -14.14 -13.46
N GLY A 265 -15.02 -15.45 -13.73
CA GLY A 265 -14.88 -16.53 -12.75
C GLY A 265 -16.11 -16.71 -11.84
N GLU A 266 -16.24 -17.87 -11.21
CA GLU A 266 -17.38 -18.16 -10.30
C GLU A 266 -17.40 -17.25 -9.05
N GLY A 267 -16.26 -16.67 -8.69
CA GLY A 267 -16.09 -15.73 -7.59
C GLY A 267 -16.25 -14.26 -7.97
N CYS A 268 -16.76 -13.92 -9.16
CA CYS A 268 -16.83 -12.54 -9.65
C CYS A 268 -17.61 -11.59 -8.72
N PHE A 269 -18.56 -12.10 -7.94
CA PHE A 269 -19.31 -11.34 -6.95
C PHE A 269 -18.42 -10.78 -5.82
N MET A 270 -17.26 -11.39 -5.55
CA MET A 270 -16.27 -10.85 -4.61
C MET A 270 -15.74 -9.49 -5.06
N SER A 271 -15.78 -9.18 -6.36
CA SER A 271 -15.43 -7.86 -6.89
C SER A 271 -16.31 -6.75 -6.28
N TYR A 272 -17.61 -7.01 -6.12
CA TYR A 272 -18.51 -6.08 -5.43
C TYR A 272 -18.18 -5.95 -3.95
N VAL A 273 -17.84 -7.06 -3.28
CA VAL A 273 -17.48 -7.05 -1.85
C VAL A 273 -16.20 -6.24 -1.61
N HIS A 274 -15.19 -6.42 -2.46
CA HIS A 274 -13.95 -5.64 -2.38
C HIS A 274 -14.22 -4.15 -2.58
N ALA A 275 -14.87 -3.77 -3.70
CA ALA A 275 -15.21 -2.38 -3.97
C ALA A 275 -16.06 -1.76 -2.84
N ALA A 276 -17.00 -2.52 -2.27
CA ALA A 276 -17.81 -2.06 -1.16
C ALA A 276 -17.00 -1.81 0.12
N ASN A 277 -16.08 -2.71 0.47
CA ASN A 277 -15.23 -2.56 1.66
C ASN A 277 -14.29 -1.35 1.56
N TYR A 278 -13.82 -1.01 0.34
CA TYR A 278 -13.01 0.20 0.10
C TYR A 278 -13.84 1.48 -0.05
N GLY A 279 -15.17 1.36 -0.09
CA GLY A 279 -16.06 2.50 -0.28
C GLY A 279 -16.09 3.03 -1.73
N ASP A 280 -15.65 2.23 -2.69
CA ASP A 280 -15.47 2.64 -4.08
C ASP A 280 -16.78 2.49 -4.88
N LEU A 281 -17.60 3.54 -4.81
CA LEU A 281 -18.85 3.64 -5.57
C LEU A 281 -18.63 3.67 -7.09
N ALA A 282 -17.49 4.15 -7.56
CA ALA A 282 -17.19 4.26 -8.99
C ALA A 282 -17.00 2.86 -9.58
N THR A 283 -16.16 2.04 -8.93
CA THR A 283 -15.98 0.64 -9.30
C THR A 283 -17.28 -0.16 -9.14
N LEU A 284 -18.07 0.06 -8.08
CA LEU A 284 -19.38 -0.61 -7.93
C LEU A 284 -20.33 -0.32 -9.10
N ARG A 285 -20.41 0.94 -9.53
CA ARG A 285 -21.21 1.34 -10.71
C ARG A 285 -20.65 0.76 -12.00
N CYS A 286 -19.33 0.73 -12.15
CA CYS A 286 -18.65 0.10 -13.28
C CYS A 286 -18.99 -1.39 -13.37
N LEU A 287 -18.86 -2.14 -12.27
CA LEU A 287 -19.20 -3.56 -12.22
C LEU A 287 -20.67 -3.80 -12.63
N ARG A 288 -21.60 -2.92 -12.24
CA ARG A 288 -23.00 -2.98 -12.71
C ARG A 288 -23.15 -2.72 -14.19
N ARG A 289 -22.51 -1.66 -14.70
CA ARG A 289 -22.50 -1.32 -16.14
C ARG A 289 -21.94 -2.47 -16.98
N LEU A 290 -20.94 -3.18 -16.47
CA LEU A 290 -20.32 -4.35 -17.09
C LEU A 290 -21.13 -5.65 -16.95
N GLY A 291 -22.27 -5.61 -16.24
CA GLY A 291 -23.16 -6.76 -16.10
C GLY A 291 -22.60 -7.88 -15.21
N VAL A 292 -21.67 -7.58 -14.30
CA VAL A 292 -21.11 -8.59 -13.38
C VAL A 292 -22.21 -9.14 -12.48
N PRO A 293 -22.40 -10.46 -12.39
CA PRO A 293 -23.47 -11.03 -11.59
C PRO A 293 -23.19 -10.87 -10.09
N TRP A 294 -24.26 -10.63 -9.32
CA TRP A 294 -24.20 -10.42 -7.87
C TRP A 294 -23.85 -11.67 -7.05
N GLY A 295 -23.86 -12.85 -7.68
CA GLY A 295 -23.71 -14.12 -6.97
C GLY A 295 -24.98 -14.47 -6.17
N PRO A 296 -24.85 -15.27 -5.10
CA PRO A 296 -25.99 -15.66 -4.27
C PRO A 296 -26.73 -14.44 -3.68
N PRO A 297 -28.08 -14.45 -3.64
CA PRO A 297 -28.85 -13.34 -3.10
C PRO A 297 -28.43 -12.99 -1.66
N GLY A 298 -28.15 -11.71 -1.39
CA GLY A 298 -27.79 -11.24 -0.06
C GLY A 298 -26.30 -11.35 0.32
N GLU A 299 -25.51 -12.14 -0.39
CA GLU A 299 -24.10 -12.43 -0.02
C GLU A 299 -23.23 -11.16 -0.03
N VAL A 300 -23.33 -10.35 -1.10
CA VAL A 300 -22.54 -9.11 -1.22
C VAL A 300 -22.85 -8.14 -0.08
N PHE A 301 -24.14 -7.92 0.21
CA PHE A 301 -24.56 -7.02 1.29
C PHE A 301 -24.14 -7.55 2.67
N ALA A 302 -24.37 -8.84 2.94
CA ALA A 302 -24.03 -9.47 4.23
C ALA A 302 -22.53 -9.40 4.57
N ARG A 303 -21.66 -9.44 3.55
CA ARG A 303 -20.21 -9.26 3.73
C ARG A 303 -19.81 -7.79 3.84
N ALA A 304 -20.43 -6.93 3.03
CA ALA A 304 -20.15 -5.50 3.02
C ALA A 304 -20.55 -4.79 4.32
N VAL A 305 -21.68 -5.18 4.95
CA VAL A 305 -22.24 -4.49 6.14
C VAL A 305 -21.26 -4.39 7.32
N ARG A 306 -20.26 -5.25 7.38
CA ARG A 306 -19.24 -5.26 8.44
C ARG A 306 -18.16 -4.19 8.28
N PHE A 307 -17.89 -3.75 7.05
CA PHE A 307 -16.70 -2.97 6.73
C PHE A 307 -16.96 -1.78 5.80
N ALA A 308 -18.00 -1.86 4.96
CA ALA A 308 -18.34 -0.83 3.99
C ALA A 308 -18.91 0.43 4.66
N PRO A 309 -18.63 1.61 4.11
CA PRO A 309 -19.19 2.86 4.62
C PRO A 309 -20.69 2.98 4.27
N LEU A 310 -21.43 3.74 5.07
CA LEU A 310 -22.88 3.89 4.93
C LEU A 310 -23.36 4.27 3.50
N PRO A 311 -22.71 5.20 2.76
CA PRO A 311 -23.14 5.53 1.40
C PRO A 311 -23.14 4.34 0.44
N VAL A 312 -22.23 3.39 0.64
CA VAL A 312 -22.16 2.16 -0.16
C VAL A 312 -23.27 1.20 0.23
N LEU A 313 -23.58 1.07 1.52
CA LEU A 313 -24.68 0.21 1.97
C LEU A 313 -26.03 0.72 1.47
N LEU A 314 -26.26 2.04 1.48
CA LEU A 314 -27.45 2.67 0.90
C LEU A 314 -27.52 2.43 -0.61
N TRP A 315 -26.40 2.62 -1.32
CA TRP A 315 -26.36 2.34 -2.75
C TRP A 315 -26.67 0.86 -3.05
N LEU A 316 -26.11 -0.09 -2.29
CA LEU A 316 -26.41 -1.52 -2.45
C LEU A 316 -27.88 -1.83 -2.20
N GLU A 317 -28.53 -1.14 -1.26
CA GLU A 317 -29.97 -1.24 -0.98
C GLU A 317 -30.81 -0.68 -2.15
N GLU A 318 -30.46 0.49 -2.68
CA GLU A 318 -31.13 1.08 -3.86
C GLU A 318 -31.11 0.15 -5.07
N GLN A 319 -29.99 -0.56 -5.28
CA GLN A 319 -29.87 -1.52 -6.38
C GLN A 319 -30.73 -2.78 -6.19
N ALA A 320 -31.26 -3.04 -5.00
CA ALA A 320 -32.16 -4.17 -4.73
C ALA A 320 -33.64 -3.84 -5.04
N ASP A 321 -34.05 -2.58 -4.85
CA ASP A 321 -35.45 -2.15 -5.02
C ASP A 321 -35.84 -1.86 -6.50
N GLY A 322 -34.87 -1.71 -7.40
CA GLY A 322 -35.07 -1.34 -8.81
C GLY A 322 -35.07 -2.51 -9.81
N SER A 323 -36.23 -3.13 -10.03
CA SER A 323 -36.62 -3.89 -11.25
C SER A 323 -35.61 -4.86 -11.90
N GLY A 324 -35.87 -6.16 -11.75
CA GLY A 324 -35.60 -7.18 -12.79
C GLY A 324 -34.17 -7.72 -12.83
N GLY A 325 -33.86 -8.64 -11.91
CA GLY A 325 -32.67 -9.49 -12.01
C GLY A 325 -31.63 -9.26 -10.93
N GLY A 326 -31.99 -9.62 -9.69
CA GLY A 326 -31.05 -10.22 -8.74
C GLY A 326 -30.15 -9.28 -7.96
N CYS A 327 -30.65 -8.63 -6.92
CA CYS A 327 -29.93 -8.58 -5.64
C CYS A 327 -30.98 -8.44 -4.52
N CYS A 328 -30.88 -9.30 -3.49
CA CYS A 328 -31.58 -9.20 -2.20
C CYS A 328 -33.13 -9.19 -2.18
N SER A 329 -33.75 -10.37 -2.04
CA SER A 329 -35.05 -10.49 -1.35
C SER A 329 -34.89 -11.09 0.07
N VAL A 330 -33.75 -10.82 0.73
CA VAL A 330 -33.49 -11.34 2.08
C VAL A 330 -33.70 -10.20 3.07
N ASP A 331 -34.49 -10.48 4.11
CA ASP A 331 -34.68 -9.59 5.25
C ASP A 331 -33.32 -9.12 5.78
N MET A 332 -33.02 -7.84 5.54
CA MET A 332 -31.79 -7.16 5.94
C MET A 332 -31.47 -7.34 7.43
N PHE A 333 -32.52 -7.55 8.24
CA PHE A 333 -32.43 -7.84 9.67
C PHE A 333 -31.81 -9.20 9.98
N GLU A 334 -32.10 -10.27 9.23
CA GLU A 334 -31.50 -11.59 9.46
C GLU A 334 -30.01 -11.61 9.08
N ALA A 335 -29.65 -10.93 7.99
CA ALA A 335 -28.25 -10.82 7.55
C ALA A 335 -27.41 -9.97 8.51
N ALA A 336 -27.93 -8.83 8.97
CA ALA A 336 -27.27 -7.98 9.95
C ALA A 336 -27.17 -8.65 11.34
N ALA A 337 -28.20 -9.41 11.76
CA ALA A 337 -28.20 -10.19 12.99
C ALA A 337 -27.17 -11.34 12.94
N SER A 338 -27.08 -12.04 11.80
CA SER A 338 -26.08 -13.10 11.59
C SER A 338 -24.64 -12.57 11.48
N ALA A 339 -24.47 -11.32 11.05
CA ALA A 339 -23.16 -10.71 10.84
C ALA A 339 -22.49 -10.13 12.10
N LYS A 340 -23.14 -10.14 13.27
CA LYS A 340 -22.68 -9.48 14.52
C LYS A 340 -22.23 -8.03 14.27
N TRP A 341 -23.13 -7.23 13.67
CA TRP A 341 -22.92 -5.82 13.39
C TRP A 341 -22.56 -5.04 14.67
N ARG A 342 -21.45 -4.27 14.67
CA ARG A 342 -20.96 -3.53 15.85
C ARG A 342 -21.80 -2.30 16.23
N GLY A 343 -22.75 -1.89 15.39
CA GLY A 343 -23.57 -0.69 15.63
C GLY A 343 -24.91 -0.93 16.33
N GLY A 344 -25.26 -2.17 16.71
CA GLY A 344 -26.49 -2.48 17.42
C GLY A 344 -27.79 -2.04 16.71
N ALA A 345 -28.93 -2.19 17.38
CA ALA A 345 -30.25 -1.87 16.81
C ALA A 345 -30.46 -0.37 16.47
N GLU A 346 -29.64 0.53 17.03
CA GLU A 346 -29.80 1.99 16.91
C GLU A 346 -29.31 2.56 15.56
N GLY A 347 -28.28 1.96 14.96
CA GLY A 347 -27.81 2.39 13.65
C GLY A 347 -28.71 1.95 12.49
N ALA A 348 -29.38 0.79 12.63
CA ALA A 348 -30.43 0.35 11.72
C ALA A 348 -31.69 1.23 11.83
N GLN A 349 -32.05 1.66 13.04
CA GLN A 349 -33.13 2.64 13.26
C GLN A 349 -32.78 4.03 12.70
N SER A 350 -31.52 4.45 12.76
CA SER A 350 -31.07 5.72 12.19
C SER A 350 -31.13 5.73 10.64
N ALA A 351 -30.81 4.61 9.99
CA ALA A 351 -30.98 4.46 8.54
C ALA A 351 -32.47 4.46 8.15
N ALA A 352 -33.33 3.78 8.92
CA ALA A 352 -34.79 3.81 8.72
C ALA A 352 -35.40 5.22 8.96
N ALA A 353 -34.88 5.97 9.94
CA ALA A 353 -35.29 7.33 10.23
C ALA A 353 -34.87 8.33 9.14
N ALA A 354 -33.71 8.10 8.49
CA ALA A 354 -33.29 8.86 7.31
C ALA A 354 -34.21 8.59 6.11
N ARG A 355 -34.62 7.34 5.89
CA ARG A 355 -35.62 6.91 4.88
C ARG A 355 -36.96 7.64 5.00
N HIS A 356 -37.39 7.99 6.22
CA HIS A 356 -38.65 8.71 6.48
C HIS A 356 -38.55 10.23 6.29
N LYS A 357 -37.34 10.82 6.34
CA LYS A 357 -37.14 12.26 6.14
C LYS A 357 -37.05 12.67 4.67
N GLU A 358 -36.65 11.76 3.78
CA GLU A 358 -36.38 12.08 2.37
C GLU A 358 -37.49 11.65 1.39
N ARG A 359 -38.55 10.97 1.84
CA ARG A 359 -39.74 10.79 0.99
C ARG A 359 -40.53 12.10 0.92
N PRO A 360 -40.72 12.74 -0.25
CA PRO A 360 -41.66 13.84 -0.36
C PRO A 360 -43.05 13.29 -0.05
N LYS A 361 -43.74 13.90 0.92
CA LYS A 361 -45.13 13.59 1.24
C LYS A 361 -45.95 13.72 -0.05
N GLN A 362 -46.46 12.61 -0.57
CA GLN A 362 -47.55 12.65 -1.53
C GLN A 362 -48.75 13.30 -0.81
N LEU A 363 -48.93 14.59 -1.06
CA LEU A 363 -50.14 15.32 -0.69
C LEU A 363 -51.26 14.83 -1.60
N ILE A 364 -52.03 13.89 -1.09
CA ILE A 364 -53.35 13.55 -1.60
C ILE A 364 -54.21 14.81 -1.39
N ALA A 365 -54.52 15.53 -2.46
CA ALA A 365 -55.53 16.58 -2.44
C ALA A 365 -56.92 15.92 -2.54
N PRO A 366 -57.86 16.18 -1.62
CA PRO A 366 -59.23 15.77 -1.79
C PRO A 366 -59.93 16.78 -2.71
N ASN A 367 -60.66 16.24 -3.68
CA ASN A 367 -61.57 16.91 -4.63
C ASN A 367 -60.94 17.33 -5.96
N GLY A 368 -61.26 16.53 -6.98
CA GLY A 368 -60.75 16.66 -8.33
C GLY A 368 -61.25 17.89 -9.06
N VAL A 369 -60.32 18.55 -9.74
CA VAL A 369 -60.47 19.09 -11.09
C VAL A 369 -59.09 18.96 -11.76
N PHE A 370 -59.04 18.28 -12.91
CA PHE A 370 -57.86 18.25 -13.77
C PHE A 370 -57.64 19.62 -14.40
N VAL A 371 -56.42 20.15 -14.34
CA VAL A 371 -55.94 21.11 -15.34
C VAL A 371 -54.53 20.71 -15.75
N VAL A 372 -54.44 20.22 -16.98
CA VAL A 372 -53.21 20.12 -17.76
C VAL A 372 -52.86 21.53 -18.23
N THR A 373 -51.66 22.04 -17.95
CA THR A 373 -50.99 22.99 -18.85
C THR A 373 -49.50 22.74 -18.89
N HIS A 374 -49.03 22.51 -20.11
CA HIS A 374 -47.63 22.54 -20.53
C HIS A 374 -46.98 23.91 -20.28
N GLY A 375 -45.67 23.87 -20.04
CA GLY A 375 -44.76 25.02 -19.99
C GLY A 375 -43.39 24.55 -19.57
#